data_AF-A0A946VNU3-F1
#
_entry.id   AF-A0A946VNU3-F1
#
_cell.length_a   1.000
_cell.length_b   1.000
_cell.length_c   1.000
_cell.angle_alpha   90.00
_cell.angle_beta   90.00
_cell.angle_gamma   90.00
#
_symmetry.space_group_name_H-M   'P 1'
#
loop_
_entity.id
_entity.type
_entity.pdbx_description
1 polymer ?
#
loop_
_entity_poly.entity_id
_entity_poly.type
_entity_poly.pdbx_seq_one_letter_code
_entity_poly.pdbx_strand_id
1 'polypeptide(L)'
;IVIIMLTFIMATGIVYWWWIQPGTPEELFRVRCASCHELWAQRLCDFAPELRPAIVQVMRQEYGADETISQNEAVLIEQYLRDGFQCR
;
A
#
# COMPACT_ATOMS: atom_id res chain seq x y z
N ILE A 1 16.39 0.52 -33.31
CA ILE A 1 16.09 -0.81 -32.74
C ILE A 1 16.12 -0.79 -31.21
N VAL A 2 17.23 -0.35 -30.58
CA VAL A 2 17.34 -0.24 -29.10
C VAL A 2 16.26 0.66 -28.48
N ILE A 3 15.96 1.81 -29.11
CA ILE A 3 14.94 2.75 -28.61
C ILE A 3 13.52 2.14 -28.64
N ILE A 4 13.23 1.29 -29.64
CA ILE A 4 11.92 0.64 -29.81
C ILE A 4 11.73 -0.49 -28.77
N MET A 5 12.80 -1.20 -28.42
CA MET A 5 12.75 -2.21 -27.35
C MET A 5 12.57 -1.57 -25.96
N LEU A 6 13.20 -0.43 -25.70
CA LEU A 6 13.06 0.30 -24.44
C LEU A 6 11.63 0.82 -24.21
N THR A 7 10.99 1.37 -25.25
CA THR A 7 9.59 1.82 -25.15
C THR A 7 8.62 0.66 -24.98
N PHE A 8 8.86 -0.48 -25.62
CA PHE A 8 8.03 -1.68 -25.45
C PHE A 8 8.11 -2.25 -24.03
N ILE A 9 9.30 -2.29 -23.43
CA ILE A 9 9.50 -2.79 -22.05
C ILE A 9 8.87 -1.84 -21.02
N MET A 10 8.95 -0.53 -21.21
CA MET A 10 8.29 0.42 -20.31
C MET A 10 6.76 0.38 -20.48
N ALA A 11 6.25 0.26 -21.71
CA ALA A 11 4.82 0.17 -21.97
C ALA A 11 4.19 -1.09 -21.35
N THR A 12 4.86 -2.24 -21.42
CA THR A 12 4.37 -3.47 -20.77
C THR A 12 4.43 -3.38 -19.24
N GLY A 13 5.47 -2.75 -18.68
CA GLY A 13 5.56 -2.50 -17.23
C GLY A 13 4.44 -1.60 -16.71
N ILE A 14 4.10 -0.52 -17.43
CA ILE A 14 3.03 0.41 -17.07
C ILE A 14 1.65 -0.27 -17.17
N VAL A 15 1.40 -1.03 -18.23
CA VAL A 15 0.12 -1.75 -18.42
C VAL A 15 -0.05 -2.86 -17.38
N TYR A 16 1.01 -3.59 -17.05
CA TYR A 16 0.99 -4.61 -16.01
C TYR A 16 0.73 -4.01 -14.62
N TRP A 17 1.34 -2.86 -14.31
CA TRP A 17 1.12 -2.12 -13.06
C TRP A 17 -0.32 -1.57 -12.93
N TRP A 18 -0.92 -1.17 -14.06
CA TRP A 18 -2.32 -0.70 -14.09
C TRP A 18 -3.34 -1.82 -13.93
N TRP A 19 -3.03 -3.05 -14.32
CA TRP A 19 -3.94 -4.19 -14.19
C TRP A 19 -3.91 -4.85 -12.80
N ILE A 20 -2.88 -4.58 -11.98
CA ILE A 20 -2.71 -5.13 -10.63
C ILE A 20 -3.14 -4.10 -9.57
N GLN A 21 -4.06 -3.19 -9.92
CA GLN A 21 -4.64 -2.31 -8.90
C GLN A 21 -5.38 -3.18 -7.88
N PRO A 22 -5.05 -3.06 -6.58
CA PRO A 22 -5.65 -3.90 -5.54
C PRO A 22 -7.16 -3.72 -5.51
N GLY A 23 -7.90 -4.84 -5.60
CA GLY A 23 -9.35 -4.82 -5.75
C GLY A 23 -10.12 -4.64 -4.43
N THR A 24 -9.43 -4.83 -3.29
CA THR A 24 -10.02 -4.71 -1.95
C THR A 24 -9.14 -3.86 -1.02
N PRO A 25 -9.71 -3.26 0.05
CA PRO A 25 -8.92 -2.51 1.03
C PRO A 25 -7.83 -3.35 1.71
N GLU A 26 -8.08 -4.64 1.95
CA GLU A 26 -7.08 -5.58 2.50
C GLU A 26 -5.91 -5.78 1.52
N GLU A 27 -6.22 -5.99 0.24
CA GLU A 27 -5.19 -6.15 -0.77
C GLU A 27 -4.40 -4.86 -0.97
N LEU A 28 -5.06 -3.71 -0.92
CA LEU A 28 -4.43 -2.39 -0.99
C LEU A 28 -3.47 -2.20 0.18
N PHE A 29 -3.90 -2.50 1.41
CA PHE A 29 -3.04 -2.51 2.59
C PHE A 29 -1.83 -3.43 2.40
N ARG A 30 -2.05 -4.68 1.99
CA ARG A 30 -0.96 -5.66 1.83
C ARG A 30 0.06 -5.23 0.78
N VAL A 31 -0.38 -4.77 -0.38
CA VAL A 31 0.50 -4.35 -1.47
C VAL A 31 1.27 -3.09 -1.10
N ARG A 32 0.59 -2.07 -0.57
CA ARG A 32 1.20 -0.79 -0.26
C ARG A 32 2.08 -0.83 0.97
N CYS A 33 1.65 -1.46 2.07
CA CYS A 33 2.43 -1.50 3.30
C CYS A 33 3.57 -2.53 3.28
N ALA A 34 3.68 -3.36 2.24
CA ALA A 34 4.81 -4.26 2.01
C ALA A 34 5.82 -3.76 0.96
N SER A 35 5.63 -2.56 0.39
CA SER A 35 6.44 -2.08 -0.73
C SER A 35 7.87 -1.68 -0.33
N CYS A 36 8.04 -1.19 0.90
CA CYS A 36 9.32 -0.66 1.39
C CYS A 36 10.04 -1.62 2.33
N HIS A 37 9.30 -2.45 3.06
CA HIS A 37 9.82 -3.41 4.04
C HIS A 37 8.84 -4.57 4.22
N GLU A 38 9.28 -5.61 4.93
CA GLU A 38 8.39 -6.71 5.30
C GLU A 38 7.21 -6.21 6.14
N LEU A 39 6.00 -6.66 5.80
CA LEU A 39 4.78 -6.28 6.49
C LEU A 39 4.55 -7.15 7.73
N TRP A 40 4.93 -6.64 8.90
CA TRP A 40 4.65 -7.30 10.18
C TRP A 40 3.25 -6.96 10.70
N ALA A 41 2.22 -7.33 9.93
CA ALA A 41 0.82 -6.99 10.22
C ALA A 41 0.36 -7.44 11.62
N GLN A 42 0.88 -8.56 12.13
CA GLN A 42 0.53 -9.04 13.48
C GLN A 42 0.95 -8.07 14.60
N ARG A 43 1.97 -7.22 14.41
CA ARG A 43 2.33 -6.19 15.40
C ARG A 43 1.28 -5.09 15.51
N LEU A 44 0.41 -4.92 14.52
CA LEU A 44 -0.73 -4.01 14.63
C LEU A 44 -1.74 -4.46 15.69
N CYS A 45 -1.71 -5.74 16.06
CA CYS A 45 -2.54 -6.31 17.12
C CYS A 45 -2.09 -5.91 18.52
N ASP A 46 -0.86 -5.43 18.69
CA ASP A 46 -0.37 -4.87 19.94
C ASP A 46 -1.00 -3.49 20.24
N PHE A 47 -1.67 -2.89 19.24
CA PHE A 47 -2.35 -1.60 19.36
C PHE A 47 -3.87 -1.76 19.41
N ALA A 48 -4.51 -0.88 20.17
CA ALA A 48 -5.97 -0.74 20.18
C ALA A 48 -6.49 -0.42 18.77
N PRO A 49 -7.65 -0.96 18.35
CA PRO A 49 -8.18 -0.80 16.99
C PRO A 49 -8.21 0.66 16.49
N GLU A 50 -8.57 1.59 17.36
CA GLU A 50 -8.65 3.02 17.09
C GLU A 50 -7.28 3.67 16.80
N LEU A 51 -6.18 3.08 17.27
CA LEU A 51 -4.82 3.59 17.09
C LEU A 51 -4.15 3.04 15.82
N ARG A 52 -4.60 1.89 15.31
CA ARG A 52 -3.99 1.24 14.13
C ARG A 52 -3.91 2.14 12.90
N PRO A 53 -4.94 2.94 12.55
CA PRO A 53 -4.87 3.81 11.37
C PRO A 53 -3.74 4.85 11.43
N ALA A 54 -3.32 5.26 12.64
CA ALA A 54 -2.29 6.28 12.80
C ALA A 54 -0.94 5.86 12.18
N ILE A 55 -0.67 4.55 12.05
CA ILE A 55 0.56 4.07 11.43
C ILE A 55 0.68 4.51 9.96
N VAL A 56 -0.44 4.63 9.25
CA VAL A 56 -0.47 5.02 7.84
C VAL A 56 0.02 6.46 7.70
N GLN A 57 -0.45 7.36 8.58
CA GLN A 57 0.00 8.75 8.59
C GLN A 57 1.46 8.88 8.98
N VAL A 58 1.91 8.16 10.02
CA VAL A 58 3.31 8.15 10.43
C VAL A 58 4.21 7.70 9.28
N MET A 59 3.87 6.60 8.60
CA MET A 59 4.67 6.11 7.47
C MET A 59 4.70 7.10 6.31
N ARG A 60 3.57 7.77 6.02
CA ARG A 60 3.51 8.76 4.95
C ARG A 60 4.28 10.03 5.25
N GLN A 61 4.20 10.56 6.47
CA GLN A 61 4.77 11.85 6.83
C GLN A 61 6.25 11.76 7.24
N GLU A 62 6.63 10.69 7.94
CA GLU A 62 7.95 10.56 8.57
C GLU A 62 8.88 9.60 7.82
N TYR A 63 8.33 8.70 6.98
CA TYR A 63 9.09 7.63 6.34
C TYR A 63 8.93 7.58 4.82
N GLY A 64 8.41 8.64 4.19
CA GLY A 64 8.34 8.78 2.73
C GLY A 64 7.34 7.85 2.03
N ALA A 65 6.42 7.23 2.77
CA ALA A 65 5.40 6.38 2.16
C ALA A 65 4.37 7.17 1.35
N ASP A 66 4.37 8.50 1.41
CA ASP A 66 3.54 9.38 0.59
C ASP A 66 3.90 9.29 -0.91
N GLU A 67 5.13 8.91 -1.25
CA GLU A 67 5.55 8.61 -2.64
C GLU A 67 4.86 7.38 -3.21
N THR A 68 4.45 6.43 -2.36
CA THR A 68 3.86 5.14 -2.77
C THR A 68 2.39 5.00 -2.41
N ILE A 69 1.91 5.76 -1.41
CA ILE A 69 0.54 5.74 -0.90
C ILE A 69 -0.06 7.14 -1.07
N SER A 70 -0.93 7.27 -2.07
CA SER A 70 -1.68 8.50 -2.29
C SER A 70 -2.63 8.80 -1.12
N GLN A 71 -3.10 10.05 -1.03
CA GLN A 71 -4.04 10.45 0.02
C GLN A 71 -5.34 9.63 0.00
N ASN A 72 -5.84 9.26 -1.18
CA ASN A 72 -7.06 8.46 -1.31
C ASN A 72 -6.84 7.03 -0.83
N GLU A 73 -5.70 6.43 -1.19
CA GLU A 73 -5.34 5.09 -0.71
C GLU A 73 -5.14 5.07 0.81
N ALA A 74 -4.53 6.13 1.36
CA ALA A 74 -4.35 6.27 2.81
C ALA A 74 -5.70 6.21 3.55
N VAL A 75 -6.73 6.94 3.08
CA VAL A 75 -8.07 6.90 3.67
C VAL A 75 -8.68 5.49 3.65
N LEU A 76 -8.52 4.77 2.53
CA LEU A 76 -9.05 3.40 2.40
C LEU A 76 -8.33 2.40 3.31
N ILE A 77 -7.00 2.51 3.41
CA ILE A 77 -6.19 1.66 4.30
C ILE A 77 -6.51 1.97 5.76
N GLU A 78 -6.61 3.25 6.13
CA GLU A 78 -6.99 3.67 7.48
C GLU A 78 -8.36 3.13 7.88
N GLN A 79 -9.33 3.18 6.99
CA GLN A 79 -10.66 2.61 7.22
C GLN A 79 -10.59 1.09 7.38
N TYR A 80 -9.82 0.40 6.54
CA TYR A 80 -9.60 -1.03 6.69
C TYR A 80 -8.97 -1.39 8.03
N LEU A 81 -7.93 -0.67 8.46
CA LEU A 81 -7.25 -0.90 9.74
C LEU A 81 -8.16 -0.68 10.95
N ARG A 82 -9.14 0.22 10.84
CA ARG A 82 -10.12 0.51 11.89
C ARG A 82 -11.23 -0.54 11.94
N ASP A 83 -11.86 -0.81 10.80
CA ASP A 83 -13.15 -1.51 10.75
C ASP A 83 -13.04 -2.97 10.26
N GLY A 84 -12.02 -3.27 9.44
CA GLY A 84 -11.89 -4.54 8.73
C GLY A 84 -10.72 -5.42 9.16
N PHE A 85 -9.69 -4.85 9.78
CA PHE A 85 -8.49 -5.58 10.16
C PHE A 85 -8.74 -6.50 11.36
N GLN A 86 -8.54 -7.79 11.15
CA GLN A 86 -8.77 -8.82 12.17
C GLN A 86 -7.44 -9.36 12.69
N CYS A 87 -7.31 -9.34 14.02
CA CYS A 87 -6.26 -10.05 14.72
C CYS A 87 -6.70 -11.50 14.89
N ARG A 88 -5.96 -12.42 14.26
CA ARG A 88 -6.18 -13.87 14.33
C ARG A 88 -4.88 -14.57 14.69
#